data_AF-A0A9Q0X882-F1
#
_entry.id   AF-A0A9Q0X882-F1
#
_cell.length_a   1.000
_cell.length_b   1.000
_cell.length_c   1.000
_cell.angle_alpha   90.00
_cell.angle_beta   90.00
_cell.angle_gamma   90.00
#
_symmetry.space_group_name_H-M   'P 1'
#
loop_
_entity.id
_entity.type
_entity.pdbx_description
1 polymer ?
#
loop_
_entity_poly.entity_id
_entity_poly.type
_entity_poly.pdbx_seq_one_letter_code
_entity_poly.pdbx_strand_id
1 'polypeptide(L)'
;MKTLVQTRAQREVIAFANLMSLLASGTDPAAALRCIQQVALLVQGNWVVKSDVLYPKDTSSPHSGVPADVLCRGRDFVMWKFTQDRWVIRKEVAAVTKLGPEDVKDFLEHMSFLRINKGWEFKLRYDEDFVRKHPDVDQRQQMLWKGIQAKLEKVYNLTKEHMAPKKQPAQTAAPLLVSGEQRVSLAKAKVKQNYGQLEQDYQKQKAEGRTGGSTCPTDALGVHIKEEPMSDEELMEMSVGDGLNNGLVNGIHSEENSVDSFNGHLPLQERVTQELRAFLTATFKKQYVLTLNELKRLFNLHVASLPPGNLLFSGISDKLLQDLVLDMGCKQIMVPFPPQTTALPDEQKVFALWEAGDTYDQHRQILLEIFSKNYRVRRNVIQNQLVQEYGEDLDKQEVDKVLKDCCVSQGGMWYLKGTVQQPATS
;
A
#
# COMPACT_ATOMS: atom_id res chain seq x y z
N MET A 1 -17.38 -7.45 -35.49
CA MET A 1 -16.09 -6.98 -34.92
C MET A 1 -16.25 -5.76 -34.01
N LYS A 2 -16.77 -4.61 -34.51
CA LYS A 2 -16.97 -3.41 -33.68
C LYS A 2 -17.79 -3.67 -32.41
N THR A 3 -18.92 -4.36 -32.51
CA THR A 3 -19.76 -4.73 -31.35
C THR A 3 -19.03 -5.62 -30.35
N LEU A 4 -18.26 -6.62 -30.79
CA LEU A 4 -17.51 -7.51 -29.89
C LEU A 4 -16.38 -6.75 -29.16
N VAL A 5 -15.66 -5.89 -29.87
CA VAL A 5 -14.64 -5.00 -29.30
C VAL A 5 -15.29 -4.05 -28.30
N GLN A 6 -16.45 -3.49 -28.62
CA GLN A 6 -17.19 -2.56 -27.78
C GLN A 6 -17.76 -3.22 -26.52
N THR A 7 -18.40 -4.39 -26.62
CA THR A 7 -19.01 -5.10 -25.48
C THR A 7 -17.95 -5.62 -24.49
N ARG A 8 -16.79 -6.09 -24.97
CA ARG A 8 -15.72 -6.54 -24.06
C ARG A 8 -14.89 -5.39 -23.48
N ALA A 9 -14.70 -4.31 -24.24
CA ALA A 9 -13.94 -3.16 -23.74
C ALA A 9 -14.78 -2.23 -22.85
N GLN A 10 -16.12 -2.31 -22.90
CA GLN A 10 -17.05 -1.38 -22.24
C GLN A 10 -16.82 -1.15 -20.73
N ARG A 11 -16.07 -2.03 -20.05
CA ARG A 11 -15.69 -1.84 -18.64
C ARG A 11 -14.22 -2.10 -18.34
N GLU A 12 -13.38 -2.34 -19.35
CA GLU A 12 -12.03 -2.88 -19.14
C GLU A 12 -10.94 -2.18 -19.95
N VAL A 13 -9.74 -2.16 -19.38
CA VAL A 13 -8.48 -1.85 -20.04
C VAL A 13 -7.93 -3.16 -20.63
N ILE A 14 -7.54 -3.17 -21.91
CA ILE A 14 -7.09 -4.39 -22.58
C ILE A 14 -5.80 -4.18 -23.39
N ALA A 15 -4.85 -5.11 -23.26
CA ALA A 15 -3.69 -5.19 -24.14
C ALA A 15 -4.10 -5.66 -25.53
N PHE A 16 -3.45 -5.16 -26.59
CA PHE A 16 -3.85 -5.53 -27.96
C PHE A 16 -3.69 -7.03 -28.24
N ALA A 17 -2.64 -7.66 -27.69
CA ALA A 17 -2.43 -9.10 -27.80
C ALA A 17 -3.60 -9.91 -27.21
N ASN A 18 -4.13 -9.48 -26.06
CA ASN A 18 -5.29 -10.12 -25.42
C ASN A 18 -6.57 -9.89 -26.22
N LEU A 19 -6.72 -8.74 -26.86
CA LEU A 19 -7.85 -8.56 -27.79
C LEU A 19 -7.75 -9.53 -28.97
N MET A 20 -6.56 -9.69 -29.55
CA MET A 20 -6.38 -10.60 -30.68
C MET A 20 -6.64 -12.06 -30.32
N SER A 21 -6.27 -12.51 -29.12
CA SER A 21 -6.58 -13.88 -28.64
C SER A 21 -8.07 -14.12 -28.40
N LEU A 22 -8.83 -13.05 -28.18
CA LEU A 22 -10.28 -13.08 -27.96
C LEU A 22 -11.09 -13.02 -29.27
N LEU A 23 -10.46 -12.72 -30.39
CA LEU A 23 -11.04 -12.67 -31.73
C LEU A 23 -10.91 -14.03 -32.43
N ALA A 24 -11.72 -14.27 -33.46
CA ALA A 24 -11.66 -15.52 -34.21
C ALA A 24 -10.26 -15.72 -34.84
N SER A 25 -9.76 -16.95 -34.81
CA SER A 25 -8.50 -17.34 -35.44
C SER A 25 -8.51 -16.94 -36.92
N GLY A 26 -7.46 -16.21 -37.36
CA GLY A 26 -7.36 -15.68 -38.73
C GLY A 26 -7.83 -14.22 -38.89
N THR A 27 -8.23 -13.55 -37.81
CA THR A 27 -8.56 -12.12 -37.85
C THR A 27 -7.33 -11.28 -38.23
N ASP A 28 -7.47 -10.41 -39.24
CA ASP A 28 -6.43 -9.45 -39.63
C ASP A 28 -6.13 -8.45 -38.49
N PRO A 29 -4.89 -8.43 -37.93
CA PRO A 29 -4.51 -7.49 -36.89
C PRO A 29 -4.64 -6.02 -37.32
N ALA A 30 -4.41 -5.70 -38.59
CA ALA A 30 -4.52 -4.32 -39.08
C ALA A 30 -5.99 -3.85 -39.11
N ALA A 31 -6.92 -4.71 -39.53
CA ALA A 31 -8.34 -4.45 -39.44
C ALA A 31 -8.83 -4.31 -37.99
N ALA A 32 -8.33 -5.16 -37.08
CA ALA A 32 -8.63 -5.06 -35.65
C ALA A 32 -8.17 -3.70 -35.08
N LEU A 33 -6.95 -3.27 -35.42
CA LEU A 33 -6.39 -1.96 -35.05
C LEU A 33 -7.22 -0.80 -35.59
N ARG A 34 -7.70 -0.88 -36.83
CA ARG A 34 -8.59 0.17 -37.39
C ARG A 34 -9.92 0.22 -36.66
N CYS A 35 -10.47 -0.93 -36.25
CA CYS A 35 -11.74 -1.00 -35.54
C CYS A 35 -11.64 -0.46 -34.12
N ILE A 36 -10.62 -0.87 -33.36
CA ILE A 36 -10.51 -0.48 -31.95
C ILE A 36 -10.27 1.02 -31.77
N GLN A 37 -9.51 1.66 -32.66
CA GLN A 37 -9.28 3.11 -32.65
C GLN A 37 -10.58 3.93 -32.80
N GLN A 38 -11.66 3.34 -33.30
CA GLN A 38 -12.95 4.03 -33.40
C GLN A 38 -13.64 4.17 -32.04
N VAL A 39 -13.43 3.23 -31.13
CA VAL A 39 -14.16 3.13 -29.85
C VAL A 39 -13.26 3.24 -28.61
N ALA A 40 -11.95 3.20 -28.77
CA ALA A 40 -10.97 3.26 -27.68
C ALA A 40 -9.79 4.18 -28.03
N LEU A 41 -9.06 4.58 -26.99
CA LEU A 41 -7.81 5.35 -27.02
C LEU A 41 -6.69 4.57 -26.35
N LEU A 42 -5.45 4.85 -26.74
CA LEU A 42 -4.27 4.19 -26.18
C LEU A 42 -3.79 4.92 -24.92
N VAL A 43 -3.69 4.23 -23.79
CA VAL A 43 -3.11 4.72 -22.53
C VAL A 43 -2.04 3.74 -22.09
N GLN A 44 -0.78 4.20 -21.98
CA GLN A 44 0.37 3.36 -21.63
C GLN A 44 0.49 2.09 -22.51
N GLY A 45 0.29 2.21 -23.83
CA GLY A 45 0.33 1.07 -24.76
C GLY A 45 -0.89 0.13 -24.70
N ASN A 46 -1.86 0.38 -23.82
CA ASN A 46 -3.07 -0.43 -23.67
C ASN A 46 -4.32 0.32 -24.13
N TRP A 47 -5.36 -0.40 -24.53
CA TRP A 47 -6.58 0.19 -25.06
C TRP A 47 -7.62 0.42 -23.95
N VAL A 48 -8.15 1.65 -23.91
CA VAL A 48 -9.17 2.10 -22.96
C VAL A 48 -10.34 2.69 -23.75
N VAL A 49 -11.57 2.27 -23.45
CA VAL A 49 -12.76 2.77 -24.17
C VAL A 49 -12.92 4.28 -24.03
N LYS A 50 -13.35 4.94 -25.12
CA LYS A 50 -13.60 6.38 -25.14
C LYS A 50 -14.78 6.75 -24.23
N SER A 51 -14.71 7.94 -23.65
CA SER A 51 -15.73 8.36 -22.67
C SER A 51 -17.12 8.54 -23.29
N ASP A 52 -17.21 8.99 -24.54
CA ASP A 52 -18.47 9.15 -25.28
C ASP A 52 -19.16 7.83 -25.65
N VAL A 53 -18.42 6.72 -25.63
CA VAL A 53 -18.97 5.36 -25.78
C VAL A 53 -19.60 4.87 -24.47
N LEU A 54 -19.06 5.29 -23.31
CA LEU A 54 -19.56 4.88 -21.99
C LEU A 54 -20.68 5.78 -21.48
N TYR A 55 -20.62 7.08 -21.81
CA TYR A 55 -21.60 8.08 -21.41
C TYR A 55 -22.20 8.73 -22.66
N PRO A 56 -23.19 8.08 -23.31
CA PRO A 56 -23.90 8.66 -24.43
C PRO A 56 -24.55 9.99 -24.07
N LYS A 57 -24.74 10.85 -25.09
CA LYS A 57 -25.54 12.08 -24.95
C LYS A 57 -26.91 11.70 -24.38
N ASP A 58 -27.41 12.51 -23.45
CA ASP A 58 -28.68 12.30 -22.72
C ASP A 58 -28.62 11.32 -21.54
N THR A 59 -27.43 10.84 -21.16
CA THR A 59 -27.23 10.13 -19.88
C THR A 59 -26.70 11.07 -18.79
N SER A 60 -26.84 10.64 -17.54
CA SER A 60 -26.30 11.34 -16.37
C SER A 60 -25.74 10.34 -15.36
N SER A 61 -24.94 10.84 -14.41
CA SER A 61 -24.38 10.01 -13.36
C SER A 61 -25.49 9.34 -12.54
N PRO A 62 -25.40 8.03 -12.28
CA PRO A 62 -26.31 7.35 -11.37
C PRO A 62 -26.11 7.77 -9.90
N HIS A 63 -24.98 8.40 -9.57
CA HIS A 63 -24.63 8.81 -8.21
C HIS A 63 -24.97 10.27 -7.93
N SER A 64 -24.70 11.16 -8.88
CA SER A 64 -24.76 12.62 -8.67
C SER A 64 -25.72 13.34 -9.61
N GLY A 65 -26.27 12.66 -10.63
CA GLY A 65 -27.10 13.28 -11.66
C GLY A 65 -26.33 14.20 -12.62
N VAL A 66 -25.00 14.26 -12.51
CA VAL A 66 -24.15 15.09 -13.38
C VAL A 66 -24.27 14.64 -14.85
N PRO A 67 -24.45 15.57 -15.81
CA PRO A 67 -24.57 15.24 -17.23
C PRO A 67 -23.38 14.50 -17.84
N ALA A 68 -23.64 13.65 -18.83
CA ALA A 68 -22.65 12.82 -19.52
C ALA A 68 -21.44 13.58 -20.07
N ASP A 69 -21.63 14.80 -20.58
CA ASP A 69 -20.54 15.61 -21.14
C ASP A 69 -19.56 16.10 -20.07
N VAL A 70 -20.03 16.29 -18.83
CA VAL A 70 -19.18 16.61 -17.69
C VAL A 70 -18.44 15.36 -17.20
N LEU A 71 -19.12 14.20 -17.15
CA LEU A 71 -18.49 12.91 -16.83
C LEU A 71 -17.41 12.54 -17.85
N CYS A 72 -17.67 12.78 -19.14
CA CYS A 72 -16.70 12.54 -20.20
C CYS A 72 -15.42 13.34 -19.98
N ARG A 73 -15.55 14.64 -19.70
CA ARG A 73 -14.40 15.51 -19.42
C ARG A 73 -13.63 15.07 -18.16
N GLY A 74 -14.34 14.70 -17.10
CA GLY A 74 -13.71 14.22 -15.87
C GLY A 74 -12.97 12.90 -16.07
N ARG A 75 -13.56 11.95 -16.80
CA ARG A 75 -12.93 10.67 -17.13
C ARG A 75 -11.75 10.84 -18.09
N ASP A 76 -11.88 11.69 -19.11
CA ASP A 76 -10.79 12.02 -20.03
C ASP A 76 -9.60 12.65 -19.30
N PHE A 77 -9.86 13.48 -18.27
CA PHE A 77 -8.82 14.01 -17.40
C PHE A 77 -8.08 12.90 -16.64
N VAL A 78 -8.80 11.94 -16.06
CA VAL A 78 -8.18 10.78 -15.39
C VAL A 78 -7.32 9.96 -16.37
N MET A 79 -7.84 9.65 -17.55
CA MET A 79 -7.11 8.88 -18.57
C MET A 79 -5.87 9.62 -19.05
N TRP A 80 -5.97 10.93 -19.30
CA TRP A 80 -4.82 11.77 -19.64
C TRP A 80 -3.78 11.80 -18.51
N LYS A 81 -4.19 11.89 -17.24
CA LYS A 81 -3.26 11.79 -16.11
C LYS A 81 -2.49 10.46 -16.14
N PHE A 82 -3.15 9.36 -16.50
CA PHE A 82 -2.48 8.06 -16.68
C PHE A 82 -1.54 8.01 -17.90
N THR A 83 -1.62 8.92 -18.87
CA THR A 83 -0.60 9.01 -19.92
C THR A 83 0.66 9.73 -19.43
N GLN A 84 0.58 10.52 -18.34
CA GLN A 84 1.70 11.29 -17.78
C GLN A 84 2.38 10.56 -16.62
N ASP A 85 1.59 9.89 -15.78
CA ASP A 85 2.05 9.21 -14.57
C ASP A 85 1.36 7.84 -14.45
N ARG A 86 2.02 6.90 -13.77
CA ARG A 86 1.45 5.61 -13.45
C ARG A 86 0.40 5.68 -12.34
N TRP A 87 0.47 6.72 -11.50
CA TRP A 87 -0.43 6.91 -10.36
C TRP A 87 -1.27 8.18 -10.48
N VAL A 88 -2.52 8.09 -10.01
CA VAL A 88 -3.47 9.20 -9.95
C VAL A 88 -4.06 9.31 -8.55
N ILE A 89 -4.13 10.52 -7.99
CA ILE A 89 -4.66 10.75 -6.65
C ILE A 89 -6.13 11.21 -6.75
N ARG A 90 -7.07 10.42 -6.21
CA ARG A 90 -8.52 10.69 -6.24
C ARG A 90 -8.88 12.10 -5.74
N LYS A 91 -8.22 12.55 -4.67
CA LYS A 91 -8.46 13.89 -4.09
C LYS A 91 -8.07 15.02 -5.06
N GLU A 92 -6.96 14.88 -5.79
CA GLU A 92 -6.53 15.86 -6.79
C GLU A 92 -7.50 15.89 -7.97
N VAL A 93 -7.94 14.72 -8.44
CA VAL A 93 -8.94 14.63 -9.52
C VAL A 93 -10.25 15.31 -9.12
N ALA A 94 -10.77 15.03 -7.93
CA ALA A 94 -11.99 15.66 -7.44
C ALA A 94 -11.81 17.19 -7.30
N ALA A 95 -10.65 17.64 -6.83
CA ALA A 95 -10.34 19.06 -6.68
C ALA A 95 -10.32 19.80 -8.03
N VAL A 96 -9.79 19.18 -9.09
CA VAL A 96 -9.72 19.77 -10.44
C VAL A 96 -11.06 19.68 -11.17
N THR A 97 -11.66 18.49 -11.21
CA THR A 97 -12.85 18.22 -12.02
C THR A 97 -14.14 18.71 -11.38
N LYS A 98 -14.13 18.98 -10.07
CA LYS A 98 -15.30 19.33 -9.24
C LYS A 98 -16.39 18.26 -9.24
N LEU A 99 -16.06 17.03 -9.63
CA LEU A 99 -16.97 15.90 -9.57
C LEU A 99 -17.07 15.32 -8.16
N GLY A 100 -18.22 14.71 -7.86
CA GLY A 100 -18.45 14.03 -6.60
C GLY A 100 -17.45 12.89 -6.39
N PRO A 101 -17.12 12.55 -5.14
CA PRO A 101 -16.12 11.53 -4.86
C PRO A 101 -16.50 10.18 -5.48
N GLU A 102 -17.78 9.80 -5.48
CA GLU A 102 -18.23 8.53 -6.04
C GLU A 102 -18.08 8.47 -7.57
N ASP A 103 -18.39 9.56 -8.31
CA ASP A 103 -18.15 9.60 -9.76
C ASP A 103 -16.67 9.39 -10.10
N VAL A 104 -15.79 10.06 -9.35
CA VAL A 104 -14.33 9.94 -9.55
C VAL A 104 -13.86 8.52 -9.21
N LYS A 105 -14.42 7.91 -8.16
CA LYS A 105 -14.11 6.54 -7.75
C LYS A 105 -14.49 5.56 -8.85
N ASP A 106 -15.71 5.69 -9.37
CA ASP A 106 -16.22 4.87 -10.46
C ASP A 106 -15.29 4.91 -11.67
N PHE A 107 -14.81 6.10 -12.07
CA PHE A 107 -13.85 6.19 -13.18
C PHE A 107 -12.58 5.37 -12.89
N LEU A 108 -12.04 5.51 -11.68
CA LEU A 108 -10.78 4.89 -11.30
C LEU A 108 -10.91 3.37 -11.15
N GLU A 109 -11.99 2.86 -10.56
CA GLU A 109 -12.20 1.41 -10.36
C GLU A 109 -12.22 0.62 -11.68
N HIS A 110 -12.71 1.21 -12.76
CA HIS A 110 -12.73 0.54 -14.07
C HIS A 110 -11.35 0.42 -14.72
N MET A 111 -10.42 1.35 -14.45
CA MET A 111 -9.14 1.44 -15.18
C MET A 111 -7.89 1.34 -14.31
N SER A 112 -8.04 1.23 -12.99
CA SER A 112 -6.93 1.27 -12.05
C SER A 112 -7.23 0.50 -10.77
N PHE A 113 -6.18 0.20 -10.01
CA PHE A 113 -6.28 -0.40 -8.68
C PHE A 113 -5.89 0.61 -7.62
N LEU A 114 -6.65 0.67 -6.53
CA LEU A 114 -6.25 1.44 -5.36
C LEU A 114 -4.97 0.85 -4.75
N ARG A 115 -3.94 1.68 -4.62
CA ARG A 115 -2.71 1.39 -3.88
C ARG A 115 -2.66 2.27 -2.65
N ILE A 116 -2.72 1.62 -1.50
CA ILE A 116 -2.61 2.28 -0.19
C ILE A 116 -1.31 3.11 -0.19
N ASN A 117 -1.41 4.38 0.20
CA ASN A 117 -0.32 5.37 0.26
C ASN A 117 0.30 5.83 -1.07
N LYS A 118 -0.17 5.37 -2.24
CA LYS A 118 0.32 5.84 -3.55
C LYS A 118 -0.77 6.47 -4.44
N GLY A 119 -2.04 6.14 -4.19
CA GLY A 119 -3.16 6.56 -5.04
C GLY A 119 -3.64 5.41 -5.92
N TRP A 120 -4.14 5.71 -7.10
CA TRP A 120 -4.69 4.73 -8.03
C TRP A 120 -3.69 4.42 -9.12
N GLU A 121 -3.32 3.16 -9.26
CA GLU A 121 -2.33 2.68 -10.23
C GLU A 121 -3.03 2.11 -11.46
N PHE A 122 -2.60 2.51 -12.66
CA PHE A 122 -3.15 1.98 -13.91
C PHE A 122 -3.11 0.44 -13.96
N LYS A 123 -4.23 -0.17 -14.40
CA LYS A 123 -4.48 -1.62 -14.25
C LYS A 123 -3.43 -2.49 -14.94
N LEU A 124 -2.97 -2.07 -16.12
CA LEU A 124 -2.00 -2.81 -16.92
C LEU A 124 -0.60 -2.17 -16.84
N ARG A 125 0.41 -2.98 -17.15
CA ARG A 125 1.78 -2.49 -17.36
C ARG A 125 1.87 -1.78 -18.70
N TYR A 126 2.87 -0.91 -18.83
CA TYR A 126 3.15 -0.28 -20.11
C TYR A 126 3.45 -1.36 -21.16
N ASP A 127 2.69 -1.40 -22.24
CA ASP A 127 2.82 -2.41 -23.29
C ASP A 127 3.90 -1.98 -24.29
N GLU A 128 5.16 -2.23 -23.93
CA GLU A 128 6.32 -1.92 -24.78
C GLU A 128 6.29 -2.64 -26.11
N ASP A 129 5.78 -3.88 -26.13
CA ASP A 129 5.71 -4.69 -27.33
C ASP A 129 4.73 -4.09 -28.34
N PHE A 130 3.58 -3.63 -27.87
CA PHE A 130 2.62 -2.93 -28.72
C PHE A 130 3.24 -1.66 -29.32
N VAL A 131 3.84 -0.82 -28.49
CA VAL A 131 4.42 0.46 -28.93
C VAL A 131 5.56 0.24 -29.92
N ARG A 132 6.40 -0.77 -29.69
CA ARG A 132 7.49 -1.15 -30.60
C ARG A 132 6.97 -1.69 -31.94
N LYS A 133 5.90 -2.49 -31.93
CA LYS A 133 5.30 -3.10 -33.14
C LYS A 133 4.44 -2.13 -33.95
N HIS A 134 3.86 -1.11 -33.30
CA HIS A 134 2.91 -0.16 -33.91
C HIS A 134 3.25 1.30 -33.60
N PRO A 135 4.47 1.79 -33.92
CA PRO A 135 4.92 3.13 -33.56
C PRO A 135 4.11 4.25 -34.24
N ASP A 136 3.59 4.01 -35.44
CA ASP A 136 2.75 4.96 -36.17
C ASP A 136 1.38 5.15 -35.49
N VAL A 137 0.82 4.08 -34.94
CA VAL A 137 -0.41 4.13 -34.15
C VAL A 137 -0.15 4.88 -32.84
N ASP A 138 0.92 4.55 -32.12
CA ASP A 138 1.28 5.23 -30.87
C ASP A 138 1.45 6.74 -31.09
N GLN A 139 2.20 7.14 -32.11
CA GLN A 139 2.39 8.55 -32.44
C GLN A 139 1.07 9.28 -32.74
N ARG A 140 0.16 8.66 -33.52
CA ARG A 140 -1.17 9.23 -33.78
C ARG A 140 -2.00 9.35 -32.50
N GLN A 141 -1.94 8.36 -31.60
CA GLN A 141 -2.65 8.40 -30.33
C GLN A 141 -2.11 9.48 -29.40
N GLN A 142 -0.78 9.69 -29.36
CA GLN A 142 -0.18 10.82 -28.65
C GLN A 142 -0.70 12.17 -29.17
N MET A 143 -0.85 12.34 -30.49
CA MET A 143 -1.43 13.56 -31.08
C MET A 143 -2.89 13.74 -30.67
N LEU A 144 -3.68 12.67 -30.61
CA LEU A 144 -5.07 12.73 -30.11
C LEU A 144 -5.10 13.19 -28.64
N TRP A 145 -4.23 12.65 -27.79
CA TRP A 145 -4.13 13.06 -26.39
C TRP A 145 -3.70 14.51 -26.21
N LYS A 146 -2.81 15.03 -27.06
CA LYS A 146 -2.49 16.47 -27.06
C LYS A 146 -3.72 17.33 -27.36
N GLY A 147 -4.56 16.89 -28.29
CA GLY A 147 -5.83 17.58 -28.59
C GLY A 147 -6.83 17.52 -27.43
N ILE A 148 -6.93 16.38 -26.75
CA ILE A 148 -7.77 16.23 -25.54
C ILE A 148 -7.23 17.10 -24.41
N GLN A 149 -5.92 17.07 -24.16
CA GLN A 149 -5.26 17.91 -23.17
C GLN A 149 -5.57 19.39 -23.38
N ALA A 150 -5.43 19.91 -24.60
CA ALA A 150 -5.73 21.32 -24.89
C ALA A 150 -7.20 21.70 -24.57
N LYS A 151 -8.15 20.77 -24.78
CA LYS A 151 -9.56 20.98 -24.39
C LYS A 151 -9.72 20.99 -22.87
N LEU A 152 -9.07 20.07 -22.16
CA LEU A 152 -9.12 19.97 -20.70
C LEU A 152 -8.48 21.19 -20.02
N GLU A 153 -7.35 21.67 -20.54
CA GLU A 153 -6.68 22.90 -20.10
C GLU A 153 -7.62 24.09 -20.12
N LYS A 154 -8.36 24.25 -21.22
CA LYS A 154 -9.33 25.34 -21.39
C LYS A 154 -10.51 25.22 -20.43
N VAL A 155 -11.00 24.01 -20.19
CA VAL A 155 -12.18 23.78 -19.34
C VAL A 155 -11.86 23.89 -17.86
N TYR A 156 -10.72 23.35 -17.42
CA TYR A 156 -10.35 23.27 -16.01
C TYR A 156 -9.35 24.34 -15.56
N ASN A 157 -8.91 25.24 -16.46
CA ASN A 157 -7.92 26.27 -16.18
C ASN A 157 -6.65 25.70 -15.53
N LEU A 158 -6.13 24.60 -16.08
CA LEU A 158 -4.99 23.89 -15.50
C LEU A 158 -3.74 24.80 -15.50
N THR A 159 -3.24 25.16 -14.32
CA THR A 159 -1.97 25.89 -14.18
C THR A 159 -0.78 24.97 -14.48
N LYS A 160 0.36 25.55 -14.91
CA LYS A 160 1.60 24.80 -15.26
C LYS A 160 2.12 23.87 -14.15
N GLU A 161 1.69 24.05 -12.91
CA GLU A 161 2.03 23.18 -11.77
C GLU A 161 1.43 21.76 -11.89
N HIS A 162 0.27 21.62 -12.54
CA HIS A 162 -0.37 20.32 -12.81
C HIS A 162 0.24 19.60 -14.03
N MET A 163 1.12 20.29 -14.77
CA MET A 163 1.65 19.90 -16.08
C MET A 163 3.09 19.42 -16.05
N ALA A 164 3.82 19.63 -14.96
CA ALA A 164 5.19 19.17 -14.90
C ALA A 164 5.20 17.63 -14.77
N PRO A 165 5.75 16.89 -15.76
CA PRO A 165 6.28 15.59 -15.42
C PRO A 165 7.31 15.84 -14.31
N LYS A 166 7.29 15.06 -13.23
CA LYS A 166 8.48 14.99 -12.37
C LYS A 166 9.63 14.54 -13.26
N LYS A 167 10.40 15.50 -13.79
CA LYS A 167 11.64 15.25 -14.51
C LYS A 167 12.48 14.38 -13.59
N GLN A 168 12.68 13.13 -13.96
CA GLN A 168 13.91 12.46 -13.56
C GLN A 168 15.05 13.32 -14.12
N PRO A 169 16.01 13.76 -13.29
CA PRO A 169 17.15 14.50 -13.80
C PRO A 169 17.87 13.62 -14.82
N ALA A 170 18.11 14.20 -16.00
CA ALA A 170 18.89 13.62 -17.05
C ALA A 170 20.23 13.12 -16.49
N GLN A 171 20.52 11.85 -16.77
CA GLN A 171 21.82 11.24 -16.54
C GLN A 171 22.84 11.93 -17.43
N THR A 172 23.61 12.85 -16.85
CA THR A 172 24.96 13.16 -17.30
C THR A 172 25.81 13.43 -16.06
N ALA A 173 26.97 12.78 -16.04
CA ALA A 173 27.98 12.68 -14.98
C ALA A 173 27.70 11.62 -13.89
N ALA A 174 28.72 10.80 -13.68
CA ALA A 174 28.77 9.57 -12.90
C ALA A 174 28.13 9.65 -11.49
N PRO A 175 27.56 8.55 -10.97
CA PRO A 175 27.01 8.55 -9.63
C PRO A 175 28.14 8.59 -8.60
N LEU A 176 28.34 9.74 -7.96
CA LEU A 176 29.02 9.80 -6.67
C LEU A 176 28.15 9.06 -5.65
N LEU A 177 28.62 7.87 -5.26
CA LEU A 177 27.99 6.98 -4.31
C LEU A 177 28.09 7.62 -2.91
N VAL A 178 27.06 8.36 -2.52
CA VAL A 178 26.97 8.95 -1.17
C VAL A 178 26.58 7.85 -0.19
N SER A 179 27.54 7.45 0.66
CA SER A 179 27.35 6.45 1.71
C SER A 179 26.18 6.82 2.64
N GLY A 180 25.51 5.82 3.22
CA GLY A 180 24.45 6.03 4.20
C GLY A 180 24.88 6.94 5.36
N GLU A 181 26.15 6.88 5.74
CA GLU A 181 26.75 7.70 6.80
C GLU A 181 26.79 9.19 6.45
N GLN A 182 27.08 9.53 5.19
CA GLN A 182 27.08 10.92 4.71
C GLN A 182 25.67 11.51 4.71
N ARG A 183 24.64 10.70 4.43
CA ARG A 183 23.23 11.11 4.54
C ARG A 183 22.83 11.39 5.98
N VAL A 184 23.24 10.54 6.92
CA VAL A 184 22.98 10.72 8.36
C VAL A 184 23.73 11.95 8.90
N SER A 185 24.97 12.17 8.48
CA SER A 185 25.76 13.34 8.87
C SER A 185 25.12 14.66 8.38
N LEU A 186 24.68 14.70 7.11
CA LEU A 186 24.02 15.88 6.56
C LEU A 186 22.68 16.20 7.26
N ALA A 187 21.94 15.15 7.65
CA ALA A 187 20.71 15.30 8.42
C ALA A 187 20.99 15.84 9.84
N LYS A 188 22.00 15.30 10.53
CA LYS A 188 22.45 15.80 11.84
C LYS A 188 22.92 17.26 11.78
N ALA A 189 23.64 17.64 10.73
CA ALA A 189 24.08 19.02 10.52
C ALA A 189 22.90 19.98 10.31
N LYS A 190 21.91 19.59 9.50
CA LYS A 190 20.67 20.39 9.31
C LYS A 190 19.87 20.56 10.60
N VAL A 191 19.80 19.51 11.43
CA VAL A 191 19.11 19.59 12.73
C VAL A 191 19.84 20.55 13.67
N LYS A 192 21.18 20.50 13.75
CA LYS A 192 21.96 21.45 14.55
C LYS A 192 21.78 22.90 14.09
N GLN A 193 21.75 23.14 12.78
CA GLN A 193 21.51 24.47 12.23
C GLN A 193 20.10 24.98 12.57
N ASN A 194 19.07 24.14 12.41
CA ASN A 194 17.70 24.49 12.77
C ASN A 194 17.52 24.75 14.26
N TYR A 195 18.21 24.00 15.12
CA TYR A 195 18.15 24.21 16.57
C TYR A 195 18.78 25.56 16.96
N GLY A 196 19.93 25.92 16.37
CA GLY A 196 20.55 27.23 16.59
C GLY A 196 19.69 28.39 16.12
N GLN A 197 18.97 28.23 15.00
CA GLN A 197 18.02 29.25 14.51
C GLN A 197 16.82 29.41 15.45
N LEU A 198 16.28 28.30 15.96
CA LEU A 198 15.14 28.29 16.88
C LEU A 198 15.50 28.94 18.24
N GLU A 199 16.73 28.72 18.71
CA GLU A 199 17.26 29.33 19.95
C GLU A 199 17.39 30.86 19.80
N GLN A 200 17.88 31.33 18.65
CA GLN A 200 17.97 32.77 18.36
C GLN A 200 16.60 33.44 18.28
N ASP A 201 15.62 32.78 17.64
CA ASP A 201 14.26 33.28 17.52
C ASP A 201 13.57 33.35 18.90
N TYR A 202 13.81 32.35 19.77
CA TYR A 202 13.31 32.34 21.15
C TYR A 202 13.89 33.48 22.00
N GLN A 203 15.20 33.75 21.90
CA GLN A 203 15.84 34.85 22.61
C GLN A 203 15.35 36.22 22.13
N LYS A 204 15.09 36.35 20.82
CA LYS A 204 14.54 37.58 20.23
C LYS A 204 13.12 37.87 20.72
N GLN A 205 12.24 36.87 20.77
CA GLN A 205 10.90 37.01 21.32
C GLN A 205 10.90 37.37 22.82
N LYS A 206 11.87 36.84 23.59
CA LYS A 206 12.03 37.18 25.02
C LYS A 206 12.50 38.62 25.25
N ALA A 207 13.25 39.20 24.32
CA ALA A 207 13.69 40.59 24.38
C ALA A 207 12.57 41.57 23.99
N GLU A 208 11.73 41.20 23.02
CA GLU A 208 10.62 42.03 22.52
C GLU A 208 9.43 42.09 23.50
N GLY A 209 9.27 41.11 24.40
CA GLY A 209 8.23 41.08 25.44
C GLY A 209 8.47 41.97 26.67
N ARG A 210 9.58 42.71 26.75
CA ARG A 210 9.93 43.55 27.92
C ARG A 210 9.67 45.05 27.77
N THR A 211 9.10 45.51 26.64
CA THR A 211 9.03 46.95 26.31
C THR A 211 7.61 47.48 26.02
N GLY A 212 6.58 46.89 26.63
CA GLY A 212 5.20 47.44 26.60
C GLY A 212 4.51 47.23 27.95
N GLY A 213 4.30 48.31 28.71
CA GLY A 213 3.74 48.27 30.07
C GLY A 213 2.24 48.57 30.17
N SER A 214 1.67 48.08 31.29
CA SER A 214 0.41 48.48 31.99
C SER A 214 -0.93 48.15 31.30
N THR A 215 -1.97 47.53 31.89
CA THR A 215 -2.47 47.44 33.30
C THR A 215 -3.27 46.13 33.56
N CYS A 216 -3.22 45.59 34.79
CA CYS A 216 -3.99 44.46 35.39
C CYS A 216 -5.44 44.87 35.83
N PRO A 217 -6.36 44.01 36.40
CA PRO A 217 -6.24 42.67 37.07
C PRO A 217 -7.34 41.63 36.64
N THR A 218 -7.46 40.35 37.05
CA THR A 218 -7.34 39.60 38.34
C THR A 218 -7.49 38.08 38.03
N ASP A 219 -6.77 37.20 38.77
CA ASP A 219 -7.06 35.79 39.19
C ASP A 219 -7.65 34.75 38.21
N ALA A 220 -7.30 33.45 38.17
CA ALA A 220 -6.38 32.59 38.89
C ALA A 220 -6.39 31.20 38.19
N LEU A 221 -5.25 30.49 38.20
CA LEU A 221 -5.05 29.05 38.45
C LEU A 221 -3.80 28.56 37.72
N GLY A 222 -2.74 28.37 38.51
CA GLY A 222 -1.42 27.99 38.03
C GLY A 222 -1.23 26.49 37.81
N VAL A 223 -0.20 26.16 37.03
CA VAL A 223 0.50 24.89 37.07
C VAL A 223 2.00 25.19 37.01
N HIS A 224 2.69 24.84 38.08
CA HIS A 224 4.13 24.96 38.27
C HIS A 224 4.77 23.68 37.74
N ILE A 225 5.68 23.77 36.75
CA ILE A 225 6.54 22.64 36.35
C ILE A 225 7.94 22.90 36.92
N LYS A 226 8.47 21.85 37.54
CA LYS A 226 9.70 21.78 38.32
C LYS A 226 10.93 21.68 37.39
N GLU A 227 11.90 22.58 37.55
CA GLU A 227 13.23 22.48 36.93
C GLU A 227 14.17 21.67 37.85
N GLU A 228 14.96 20.76 37.27
CA GLU A 228 16.14 20.16 37.91
C GLU A 228 17.32 20.05 36.90
N PRO A 229 18.58 20.07 37.38
CA PRO A 229 19.70 20.76 36.72
C PRO A 229 20.66 19.87 35.90
N MET A 230 21.51 20.51 35.10
CA MET A 230 22.56 19.92 34.25
C MET A 230 23.74 19.36 35.07
N SER A 231 24.32 18.24 34.59
CA SER A 231 25.63 17.73 35.02
C SER A 231 26.44 17.27 33.79
N ASP A 232 27.72 17.63 33.82
CA ASP A 232 28.75 17.54 32.78
C ASP A 232 29.44 16.17 32.63
N GLU A 233 30.05 15.97 31.44
CA GLU A 233 31.19 15.09 31.04
C GLU A 233 30.99 13.54 31.12
N GLU A 234 31.50 12.68 30.22
CA GLU A 234 32.81 12.60 29.56
C GLU A 234 32.78 11.92 28.16
N LEU A 235 33.80 12.24 27.35
CA LEU A 235 34.22 11.57 26.12
C LEU A 235 35.16 10.40 26.44
N MET A 236 34.95 9.21 25.86
CA MET A 236 35.98 8.16 25.81
C MET A 236 36.15 7.60 24.40
N GLU A 237 37.38 7.68 23.91
CA GLU A 237 37.91 7.08 22.69
C GLU A 237 38.52 5.70 23.02
N MET A 238 38.36 4.69 22.15
CA MET A 238 39.24 3.52 22.18
C MET A 238 39.48 2.88 20.79
N SER A 239 40.71 3.10 20.33
CA SER A 239 41.67 2.15 19.74
C SER A 239 41.50 1.64 18.29
N VAL A 240 42.56 1.93 17.54
CA VAL A 240 42.94 1.43 16.21
C VAL A 240 43.80 0.17 16.38
N GLY A 241 43.53 -0.87 15.61
CA GLY A 241 44.38 -2.06 15.46
C GLY A 241 44.75 -2.27 13.99
N ASP A 242 46.05 -2.19 13.72
CA ASP A 242 46.74 -2.20 12.42
C ASP A 242 46.90 -3.63 11.84
N GLY A 243 47.05 -3.76 10.51
CA GLY A 243 47.25 -5.09 9.88
C GLY A 243 47.17 -5.21 8.35
N LEU A 244 48.03 -4.48 7.62
CA LEU A 244 48.74 -4.84 6.37
C LEU A 244 47.99 -5.33 5.09
N ASN A 245 48.11 -4.52 4.02
CA ASN A 245 48.56 -4.80 2.62
C ASN A 245 48.13 -6.11 1.89
N ASN A 246 47.83 -6.16 0.59
CA ASN A 246 48.13 -5.33 -0.58
C ASN A 246 47.28 -5.85 -1.78
N GLY A 247 47.08 -5.04 -2.83
CA GLY A 247 47.01 -5.57 -4.21
C GLY A 247 45.79 -5.24 -5.07
N LEU A 248 45.93 -4.22 -5.92
CA LEU A 248 45.11 -3.90 -7.10
C LEU A 248 44.92 -5.10 -8.07
N VAL A 249 43.77 -5.19 -8.76
CA VAL A 249 43.69 -4.94 -10.22
C VAL A 249 42.23 -4.78 -10.69
N ASN A 250 42.01 -3.76 -11.52
CA ASN A 250 40.77 -3.54 -12.28
C ASN A 250 40.75 -4.47 -13.51
N GLY A 251 39.60 -5.05 -13.86
CA GLY A 251 39.43 -5.81 -15.09
C GLY A 251 37.96 -6.07 -15.42
N ILE A 252 37.42 -5.25 -16.31
CA ILE A 252 36.17 -5.48 -17.03
C ILE A 252 36.38 -6.65 -18.00
N HIS A 253 35.51 -7.66 -18.01
CA HIS A 253 35.14 -8.38 -19.23
C HIS A 253 33.84 -9.16 -19.03
N SER A 254 32.85 -8.84 -19.86
CA SER A 254 31.73 -9.71 -20.21
C SER A 254 32.27 -10.97 -20.89
N GLU A 255 31.73 -12.15 -20.56
CA GLU A 255 31.43 -13.20 -21.53
C GLU A 255 30.29 -14.10 -21.02
N GLU A 256 29.43 -14.44 -21.98
CA GLU A 256 28.40 -15.45 -21.94
C GLU A 256 28.98 -16.81 -21.54
N ASN A 257 28.26 -17.57 -20.70
CA ASN A 257 28.26 -19.01 -20.82
C ASN A 257 26.92 -19.58 -20.34
N SER A 258 26.10 -19.86 -21.35
CA SER A 258 25.01 -20.82 -21.32
C SER A 258 25.53 -22.18 -20.86
N VAL A 259 25.01 -22.68 -19.75
CA VAL A 259 24.98 -24.11 -19.45
C VAL A 259 23.61 -24.48 -18.91
N ASP A 260 22.90 -25.26 -19.71
CA ASP A 260 21.67 -25.95 -19.37
C ASP A 260 21.78 -26.63 -18.00
N SER A 261 20.77 -26.41 -17.16
CA SER A 261 20.49 -27.29 -16.03
C SER A 261 18.99 -27.51 -15.93
N PHE A 262 18.62 -28.72 -16.34
CA PHE A 262 17.34 -29.37 -16.11
C PHE A 262 16.88 -29.17 -14.65
N ASN A 263 15.77 -28.45 -14.45
CA ASN A 263 14.94 -28.64 -13.28
C ASN A 263 13.48 -28.35 -13.65
N GLY A 264 12.60 -29.31 -13.34
CA GLY A 264 11.18 -29.27 -13.65
C GLY A 264 10.55 -27.95 -13.21
N HIS A 265 10.09 -27.17 -14.19
CA HIS A 265 9.51 -25.85 -13.94
C HIS A 265 8.15 -26.06 -13.26
N LEU A 266 8.10 -25.90 -11.93
CA LEU A 266 6.85 -25.95 -11.15
C LEU A 266 5.77 -25.06 -11.82
N PRO A 267 4.50 -25.48 -11.89
CA PRO A 267 3.43 -24.65 -12.43
C PRO A 267 3.43 -23.26 -11.77
N LEU A 268 3.14 -22.21 -12.54
CA LEU A 268 3.16 -20.82 -12.06
C LEU A 268 2.36 -20.66 -10.76
N GLN A 269 1.22 -21.35 -10.68
CA GLN A 269 0.35 -21.36 -9.51
C GLN A 269 1.02 -21.93 -8.26
N GLU A 270 1.86 -22.96 -8.40
CA GLU A 270 2.53 -23.56 -7.25
C GLU A 270 3.64 -22.66 -6.69
N ARG A 271 4.32 -21.90 -7.56
CA ARG A 271 5.26 -20.86 -7.13
C ARG A 271 4.57 -19.71 -6.42
N VAL A 272 3.41 -19.27 -6.90
CA VAL A 272 2.58 -18.27 -6.19
C VAL A 272 2.21 -18.80 -4.80
N THR A 273 1.79 -20.06 -4.68
CA THR A 273 1.45 -20.69 -3.41
C THR A 273 2.66 -20.79 -2.47
N GLN A 274 3.85 -21.10 -2.97
CA GLN A 274 5.08 -21.16 -2.16
C GLN A 274 5.45 -19.79 -1.58
N GLU A 275 5.47 -18.74 -2.39
CA GLU A 275 5.71 -17.36 -1.94
C GLU A 275 4.67 -16.93 -0.90
N LEU A 276 3.40 -17.28 -1.13
CA LEU A 276 2.31 -16.96 -0.22
C LEU A 276 2.47 -17.70 1.11
N ARG A 277 2.83 -18.99 1.09
CA ARG A 277 3.13 -19.77 2.30
C ARG A 277 4.31 -19.18 3.09
N ALA A 278 5.36 -18.71 2.41
CA ALA A 278 6.49 -18.07 3.07
C ALA A 278 6.06 -16.80 3.80
N PHE A 279 5.29 -15.92 3.14
CA PHE A 279 4.72 -14.72 3.75
C PHE A 279 3.84 -15.06 4.96
N LEU A 280 2.90 -15.99 4.80
CA LEU A 280 1.98 -16.40 5.86
C LEU A 280 2.75 -16.98 7.06
N THR A 281 3.80 -17.77 6.81
CA THR A 281 4.58 -18.42 7.86
C THR A 281 5.30 -17.38 8.70
N ALA A 282 5.99 -16.45 8.03
CA ALA A 282 6.68 -15.35 8.69
C ALA A 282 5.70 -14.45 9.47
N THR A 283 4.51 -14.24 8.91
CA THR A 283 3.47 -13.39 9.52
C THR A 283 2.91 -14.03 10.79
N PHE A 284 2.46 -15.28 10.74
CA PHE A 284 1.86 -15.96 11.89
C PHE A 284 2.88 -16.28 12.99
N LYS A 285 4.15 -16.57 12.64
CA LYS A 285 5.23 -16.70 13.64
C LYS A 285 5.47 -15.40 14.43
N LYS A 286 5.18 -14.24 13.85
CA LYS A 286 5.33 -12.95 14.52
C LYS A 286 4.10 -12.50 15.28
N GLN A 287 2.92 -12.72 14.70
CA GLN A 287 1.67 -12.14 15.19
C GLN A 287 0.87 -13.10 16.09
N TYR A 288 1.04 -14.41 15.90
CA TYR A 288 0.28 -15.52 16.51
C TYR A 288 -1.23 -15.51 16.20
N VAL A 289 -1.91 -14.39 16.36
CA VAL A 289 -3.36 -14.24 16.18
C VAL A 289 -3.65 -13.05 15.27
N LEU A 290 -4.46 -13.27 14.24
CA LEU A 290 -4.85 -12.26 13.25
C LEU A 290 -6.31 -12.43 12.82
N THR A 291 -7.00 -11.32 12.58
CA THR A 291 -8.25 -11.34 11.82
C THR A 291 -7.97 -11.44 10.32
N LEU A 292 -8.94 -11.87 9.51
CA LEU A 292 -8.80 -11.84 8.05
C LEU A 292 -8.55 -10.41 7.55
N ASN A 293 -9.20 -9.42 8.15
CA ASN A 293 -8.98 -8.01 7.82
C ASN A 293 -7.52 -7.59 8.02
N GLU A 294 -6.93 -7.94 9.18
CA GLU A 294 -5.54 -7.60 9.47
C GLU A 294 -4.56 -8.41 8.61
N LEU A 295 -4.85 -9.68 8.34
CA LEU A 295 -4.07 -10.50 7.44
C LEU A 295 -4.02 -9.90 6.02
N LYS A 296 -5.18 -9.47 5.49
CA LYS A 296 -5.28 -8.76 4.20
C LYS A 296 -4.49 -7.46 4.22
N ARG A 297 -4.55 -6.69 5.31
CA ARG A 297 -3.77 -5.46 5.48
C ARG A 297 -2.25 -5.73 5.43
N LEU A 298 -1.78 -6.75 6.15
CA LEU A 298 -0.38 -7.15 6.17
C LEU A 298 0.08 -7.72 4.83
N PHE A 299 -0.76 -8.51 4.16
CA PHE A 299 -0.48 -9.03 2.83
C PHE A 299 -0.33 -7.89 1.81
N ASN A 300 -1.26 -6.93 1.82
CA ASN A 300 -1.18 -5.76 0.95
C ASN A 300 0.08 -4.91 1.23
N LEU A 301 0.49 -4.77 2.49
CA LEU A 301 1.73 -4.10 2.86
C LEU A 301 2.96 -4.86 2.35
N HIS A 302 2.96 -6.19 2.48
CA HIS A 302 4.02 -7.04 1.96
C HIS A 302 4.13 -6.92 0.44
N VAL A 303 3.02 -7.07 -0.29
CA VAL A 303 2.97 -6.89 -1.76
C VAL A 303 3.46 -5.50 -2.18
N ALA A 304 3.16 -4.45 -1.41
CA ALA A 304 3.65 -3.10 -1.68
C ALA A 304 5.17 -2.92 -1.51
N SER A 305 5.82 -3.80 -0.75
CA SER A 305 7.28 -3.81 -0.54
C SER A 305 8.06 -4.61 -1.60
N LEU A 306 7.37 -5.43 -2.39
CA LEU A 306 7.98 -6.32 -3.37
C LEU A 306 8.33 -5.59 -4.68
N PRO A 307 9.41 -6.01 -5.38
CA PRO A 307 9.77 -5.42 -6.66
C PRO A 307 8.69 -5.67 -7.72
N PRO A 308 8.47 -4.73 -8.65
CA PRO A 308 7.48 -4.88 -9.70
C PRO A 308 7.70 -6.18 -10.50
N GLY A 309 6.65 -6.99 -10.67
CA GLY A 309 6.72 -8.26 -11.43
C GLY A 309 6.75 -9.52 -10.55
N ASN A 310 6.72 -9.37 -9.23
CA ASN A 310 6.56 -10.48 -8.30
C ASN A 310 5.25 -11.28 -8.54
N LEU A 311 5.29 -12.58 -8.31
CA LEU A 311 4.18 -13.52 -8.52
C LEU A 311 2.93 -13.19 -7.69
N LEU A 312 3.10 -12.56 -6.52
CA LEU A 312 1.99 -12.21 -5.62
C LEU A 312 1.12 -11.05 -6.14
N PHE A 313 1.50 -10.41 -7.26
CA PHE A 313 0.62 -9.45 -7.96
C PHE A 313 -0.52 -10.12 -8.75
N SER A 314 -0.60 -11.45 -8.78
CA SER A 314 -1.56 -12.24 -9.57
C SER A 314 -3.03 -12.18 -9.13
N GLY A 315 -3.38 -11.35 -8.13
CA GLY A 315 -4.75 -11.24 -7.63
C GLY A 315 -5.11 -12.44 -6.76
N ILE A 316 -4.63 -12.43 -5.52
CA ILE A 316 -4.91 -13.47 -4.53
C ILE A 316 -6.31 -13.24 -3.93
N SER A 317 -7.16 -14.27 -4.00
CA SER A 317 -8.49 -14.20 -3.40
C SER A 317 -8.45 -14.41 -1.88
N ASP A 318 -9.41 -13.81 -1.16
CA ASP A 318 -9.55 -14.02 0.28
C ASP A 318 -9.75 -15.49 0.62
N LYS A 319 -10.43 -16.26 -0.24
CA LYS A 319 -10.64 -17.70 -0.05
C LYS A 319 -9.33 -18.47 -0.09
N LEU A 320 -8.45 -18.17 -1.07
CA LEU A 320 -7.13 -18.78 -1.16
C LEU A 320 -6.25 -18.45 0.04
N LEU A 321 -6.29 -17.21 0.54
CA LEU A 321 -5.59 -16.83 1.78
C LEU A 321 -6.05 -17.66 2.97
N GLN A 322 -7.38 -17.78 3.16
CA GLN A 322 -7.95 -18.57 4.26
C GLN A 322 -7.58 -20.05 4.14
N ASP A 323 -7.71 -20.64 2.95
CA ASP A 323 -7.42 -22.06 2.73
C ASP A 323 -5.94 -22.36 3.03
N LEU A 324 -5.01 -21.50 2.59
CA LEU A 324 -3.59 -21.69 2.88
C LEU A 324 -3.23 -21.48 4.35
N VAL A 325 -3.88 -20.54 5.05
CA VAL A 325 -3.69 -20.37 6.49
C VAL A 325 -4.07 -21.64 7.23
N LEU A 326 -5.19 -22.28 6.86
CA LEU A 326 -5.63 -23.54 7.45
C LEU A 326 -4.70 -24.71 7.08
N ASP A 327 -4.28 -24.81 5.81
CA ASP A 327 -3.32 -25.82 5.35
C ASP A 327 -1.97 -25.75 6.07
N MET A 328 -1.60 -24.57 6.55
CA MET A 328 -0.37 -24.33 7.31
C MET A 328 -0.49 -24.67 8.80
N GLY A 329 -1.61 -25.26 9.23
CA GLY A 329 -1.84 -25.66 10.62
C GLY A 329 -2.30 -24.53 11.53
N CYS A 330 -2.65 -23.35 11.00
CA CYS A 330 -3.41 -22.38 11.79
C CYS A 330 -4.86 -22.84 11.94
N LYS A 331 -5.53 -22.41 13.01
CA LYS A 331 -6.95 -22.67 13.24
C LYS A 331 -7.76 -21.40 13.18
N GLN A 332 -8.97 -21.50 12.64
CA GLN A 332 -9.97 -20.45 12.79
C GLN A 332 -10.61 -20.56 14.18
N ILE A 333 -10.57 -19.48 14.94
CA ILE A 333 -11.16 -19.39 16.27
C ILE A 333 -12.54 -18.77 16.15
N MET A 334 -13.56 -19.53 16.52
CA MET A 334 -14.96 -19.10 16.50
C MET A 334 -15.28 -18.23 17.71
N VAL A 335 -14.74 -17.01 17.75
CA VAL A 335 -14.98 -16.07 18.84
C VAL A 335 -16.45 -15.66 18.85
N PRO A 336 -17.18 -15.78 19.97
CA PRO A 336 -18.59 -15.43 20.04
C PRO A 336 -18.76 -13.91 20.18
N PHE A 337 -18.63 -13.18 19.08
CA PHE A 337 -18.85 -11.73 19.06
C PHE A 337 -20.24 -11.36 19.60
N PRO A 338 -20.38 -10.23 20.32
CA PRO A 338 -21.68 -9.78 20.81
C PRO A 338 -22.66 -9.52 19.64
N PRO A 339 -23.98 -9.76 19.82
CA PRO A 339 -24.98 -9.51 18.77
C PRO A 339 -24.96 -8.09 18.18
N GLN A 340 -24.57 -7.11 19.01
CA GLN A 340 -24.45 -5.69 18.67
C GLN A 340 -23.06 -5.30 18.12
N THR A 341 -22.25 -6.26 17.69
CA THR A 341 -20.91 -5.99 17.16
C THR A 341 -20.95 -5.10 15.92
N THR A 342 -20.06 -4.11 15.87
CA THR A 342 -19.81 -3.29 14.68
C THR A 342 -18.75 -3.90 13.75
N ALA A 343 -18.18 -5.05 14.15
CA ALA A 343 -17.11 -5.72 13.42
C ALA A 343 -17.57 -6.14 12.03
N LEU A 344 -16.80 -5.81 11.00
CA LEU A 344 -17.04 -6.29 9.65
C LEU A 344 -16.87 -7.82 9.57
N PRO A 345 -17.45 -8.49 8.56
CA PRO A 345 -17.32 -9.95 8.41
C PRO A 345 -15.86 -10.46 8.44
N ASP A 346 -14.92 -9.70 7.86
CA ASP A 346 -13.50 -10.05 7.84
C ASP A 346 -12.81 -9.82 9.20
N GLU A 347 -13.35 -8.97 10.05
CA GLU A 347 -12.85 -8.74 11.41
C GLU A 347 -13.33 -9.82 12.38
N GLN A 348 -14.44 -10.48 12.07
CA GLN A 348 -14.98 -11.59 12.86
C GLN A 348 -14.30 -12.94 12.54
N LYS A 349 -13.57 -13.03 11.44
CA LYS A 349 -12.79 -14.22 11.08
C LYS A 349 -11.41 -14.17 11.72
N VAL A 350 -11.28 -14.81 12.86
CA VAL A 350 -10.02 -14.85 13.65
C VAL A 350 -9.26 -16.13 13.34
N PHE A 351 -7.98 -16.02 13.00
CA PHE A 351 -7.07 -17.12 12.78
C PHE A 351 -5.93 -17.06 13.80
N ALA A 352 -5.52 -18.22 14.30
CA ALA A 352 -4.42 -18.34 15.24
C ALA A 352 -3.47 -19.46 14.84
N LEU A 353 -2.17 -19.22 15.02
CA LEU A 353 -1.14 -20.24 14.92
C LEU A 353 -1.36 -21.28 16.03
N TRP A 354 -1.60 -22.53 15.64
CA TRP A 354 -1.88 -23.60 16.61
C TRP A 354 -0.62 -24.20 17.22
N GLU A 355 0.43 -24.32 16.40
CA GLU A 355 1.74 -24.84 16.79
C GLU A 355 2.84 -23.93 16.22
N ALA A 356 3.56 -23.24 17.10
CA ALA A 356 4.74 -22.44 16.77
C ALA A 356 6.03 -23.27 16.87
N GLY A 357 5.99 -24.42 17.55
CA GLY A 357 7.13 -25.30 17.82
C GLY A 357 7.91 -24.89 19.08
N ASP A 358 7.29 -24.18 20.02
CA ASP A 358 7.89 -23.81 21.30
C ASP A 358 7.14 -24.45 22.48
N THR A 359 7.71 -24.36 23.68
CA THR A 359 7.14 -24.95 24.90
C THR A 359 5.82 -24.31 25.34
N TYR A 360 5.42 -23.19 24.74
CA TYR A 360 4.19 -22.45 25.07
C TYR A 360 3.01 -22.82 24.17
N ASP A 361 3.18 -23.73 23.20
CA ASP A 361 2.11 -24.13 22.29
C ASP A 361 0.86 -24.58 23.02
N GLN A 362 1.00 -25.50 23.96
CA GLN A 362 -0.14 -26.04 24.68
C GLN A 362 -0.83 -24.97 25.55
N HIS A 363 -0.06 -24.03 26.14
CA HIS A 363 -0.60 -22.90 26.87
C HIS A 363 -1.42 -21.96 25.97
N ARG A 364 -0.92 -21.68 24.75
CA ARG A 364 -1.66 -20.90 23.75
C ARG A 364 -2.92 -21.64 23.31
N GLN A 365 -2.87 -22.95 23.10
CA GLN A 365 -4.03 -23.75 22.70
C GLN A 365 -5.18 -23.66 23.71
N ILE A 366 -4.89 -23.82 25.01
CA ILE A 366 -5.87 -23.64 26.08
C ILE A 366 -6.45 -22.22 26.06
N LEU A 367 -5.60 -21.19 25.93
CA LEU A 367 -6.06 -19.82 25.82
C LEU A 367 -7.01 -19.64 24.63
N LEU A 368 -6.67 -20.16 23.46
CA LEU A 368 -7.47 -20.05 22.24
C LEU A 368 -8.82 -20.78 22.38
N GLU A 369 -8.84 -21.93 23.07
CA GLU A 369 -10.07 -22.65 23.40
C GLU A 369 -10.98 -21.86 24.33
N ILE A 370 -10.43 -21.15 25.32
CA ILE A 370 -11.22 -20.23 26.18
C ILE A 370 -11.93 -19.18 25.30
N PHE A 371 -11.23 -18.60 24.32
CA PHE A 371 -11.79 -17.58 23.44
C PHE A 371 -12.75 -18.12 22.37
N SER A 372 -12.78 -19.42 22.12
CA SER A 372 -13.84 -20.04 21.31
C SER A 372 -15.22 -20.01 21.99
N LYS A 373 -15.24 -19.84 23.32
CA LYS A 373 -16.46 -19.79 24.15
C LYS A 373 -16.71 -18.41 24.75
N ASN A 374 -15.75 -17.50 24.66
CA ASN A 374 -15.80 -16.21 25.33
C ASN A 374 -15.26 -15.12 24.40
N TYR A 375 -16.00 -14.02 24.27
CA TYR A 375 -15.50 -12.85 23.57
C TYR A 375 -14.34 -12.17 24.30
N ARG A 376 -14.42 -12.14 25.63
CA ARG A 376 -13.45 -11.52 26.53
C ARG A 376 -13.44 -12.20 27.90
N VAL A 377 -12.29 -12.23 28.56
CA VAL A 377 -12.15 -12.84 29.89
C VAL A 377 -11.24 -12.00 30.79
N ARG A 378 -11.28 -12.25 32.10
CA ARG A 378 -10.28 -11.71 33.03
C ARG A 378 -9.04 -12.61 33.05
N ARG A 379 -7.88 -12.05 33.45
CA ARG A 379 -6.60 -12.78 33.54
C ARG A 379 -6.71 -14.06 34.37
N ASN A 380 -7.44 -14.01 35.49
CA ASN A 380 -7.59 -15.14 36.40
C ASN A 380 -8.31 -16.33 35.74
N VAL A 381 -9.20 -16.12 34.78
CA VAL A 381 -9.86 -17.23 34.06
C VAL A 381 -8.83 -18.04 33.28
N ILE A 382 -7.91 -17.35 32.59
CA ILE A 382 -6.85 -17.98 31.81
C ILE A 382 -5.85 -18.67 32.74
N GLN A 383 -5.42 -17.97 33.80
CA GLN A 383 -4.49 -18.54 34.78
C GLN A 383 -5.06 -19.79 35.46
N ASN A 384 -6.32 -19.78 35.89
CA ASN A 384 -6.95 -20.92 36.54
C ASN A 384 -7.05 -22.12 35.61
N GLN A 385 -7.37 -21.91 34.32
CA GLN A 385 -7.43 -23.00 33.35
C GLN A 385 -6.05 -23.60 33.08
N LEU A 386 -4.99 -22.78 33.01
CA LEU A 386 -3.62 -23.27 32.85
C LEU A 386 -3.16 -24.05 34.08
N VAL A 387 -3.44 -23.55 35.29
CA VAL A 387 -3.12 -24.25 36.55
C VAL A 387 -3.88 -25.57 36.66
N GLN A 388 -5.13 -25.64 36.17
CA GLN A 388 -5.90 -26.87 36.16
C GLN A 388 -5.26 -27.97 35.29
N GLU A 389 -4.64 -27.60 34.17
CA GLU A 389 -4.02 -28.55 33.24
C GLU A 389 -2.56 -28.88 33.60
N TYR A 390 -1.80 -27.92 34.16
CA TYR A 390 -0.35 -28.07 34.41
C TYR A 390 0.08 -28.08 35.88
N GLY A 391 -0.85 -27.86 36.81
CA GLY A 391 -0.56 -27.78 38.25
C GLY A 391 -0.20 -26.38 38.74
N GLU A 392 0.11 -26.28 40.04
CA GLU A 392 0.29 -25.00 40.75
C GLU A 392 1.63 -24.29 40.44
N ASP A 393 2.57 -24.98 39.78
CA ASP A 393 3.93 -24.47 39.48
C ASP A 393 3.99 -23.55 38.24
N LEU A 394 2.87 -23.02 37.80
CA LEU A 394 2.80 -22.17 36.60
C LEU A 394 3.38 -20.77 36.88
N ASP A 395 4.48 -20.41 36.20
CA ASP A 395 5.13 -19.13 36.44
C ASP A 395 4.29 -17.99 35.85
N LYS A 396 4.23 -16.88 36.60
CA LYS A 396 3.55 -15.64 36.18
C LYS A 396 4.07 -15.18 34.80
N GLN A 397 5.36 -15.35 34.54
CA GLN A 397 5.97 -14.95 33.27
C GLN A 397 5.42 -15.76 32.09
N GLU A 398 5.06 -17.02 32.31
CA GLU A 398 4.50 -17.89 31.26
C GLU A 398 3.11 -17.41 30.85
N VAL A 399 2.25 -17.10 31.83
CA VAL A 399 0.93 -16.51 31.57
C VAL A 399 1.07 -15.17 30.85
N ASP A 400 1.97 -14.31 31.31
CA ASP A 400 2.17 -12.98 30.72
C ASP A 400 2.71 -13.09 29.28
N LYS A 401 3.56 -14.07 28.99
CA LYS A 401 4.04 -14.36 27.64
C LYS A 401 2.91 -14.81 26.72
N VAL A 402 2.09 -15.78 27.14
CA VAL A 402 0.97 -16.30 26.34
C VAL A 402 -0.06 -15.19 26.04
N LEU A 403 -0.36 -14.36 27.04
CA LEU A 403 -1.20 -13.18 26.88
C LEU A 403 -0.60 -12.16 25.90
N LYS A 404 0.70 -11.90 25.97
CA LYS A 404 1.39 -11.00 25.04
C LYS A 404 1.38 -11.54 23.61
N ASP A 405 1.51 -12.84 23.44
CA ASP A 405 1.53 -13.50 22.14
C ASP A 405 0.14 -13.45 21.48
N CYS A 406 -0.95 -13.71 22.22
CA CYS A 406 -2.28 -13.89 21.62
C CYS A 406 -3.29 -12.75 21.86
N CYS A 407 -3.10 -11.93 22.90
CA CYS A 407 -4.15 -11.06 23.42
C CYS A 407 -3.78 -9.57 23.47
N VAL A 408 -4.80 -8.76 23.77
CA VAL A 408 -4.72 -7.35 24.13
C VAL A 408 -5.61 -7.09 25.35
N SER A 409 -5.19 -6.19 26.24
CA SER A 409 -5.93 -5.79 27.44
C SER A 409 -6.64 -4.46 27.21
N GLN A 410 -7.94 -4.40 27.53
CA GLN A 410 -8.73 -3.17 27.51
C GLN A 410 -9.75 -3.19 28.64
N GLY A 411 -9.75 -2.15 29.48
CA GLY A 411 -10.71 -2.02 30.58
C GLY A 411 -10.66 -3.18 31.61
N GLY A 412 -9.46 -3.73 31.86
CA GLY A 412 -9.27 -4.87 32.78
C GLY A 412 -9.72 -6.23 32.22
N MET A 413 -10.14 -6.28 30.96
CA MET A 413 -10.52 -7.50 30.25
C MET A 413 -9.51 -7.80 29.14
N TRP A 414 -9.30 -9.08 28.87
CA TRP A 414 -8.44 -9.58 27.80
C TRP A 414 -9.28 -10.06 26.63
N TYR A 415 -8.81 -9.74 25.43
CA TYR A 415 -9.41 -10.06 24.14
C TYR A 415 -8.34 -10.68 23.25
N LEU A 416 -8.71 -11.52 22.30
CA LEU A 416 -7.80 -11.88 21.22
C LEU A 416 -7.42 -10.64 20.41
N LYS A 417 -6.19 -10.62 19.90
CA LYS A 417 -5.72 -9.51 19.06
C LYS A 417 -6.66 -9.31 17.87
N GLY A 418 -7.01 -8.05 17.63
CA GLY A 418 -7.88 -7.64 16.52
C GLY A 418 -9.38 -7.80 16.76
N THR A 419 -9.83 -8.37 17.90
CA THR A 419 -11.28 -8.52 18.15
C THR A 419 -11.89 -7.34 18.90
N VAL A 420 -11.07 -6.49 19.53
CA VAL A 420 -11.51 -5.30 20.26
C VAL A 420 -12.19 -4.30 19.33
N GLN A 421 -13.45 -4.00 19.60
CA GLN A 421 -14.20 -2.92 18.94
C GLN A 421 -13.89 -1.59 19.65
N GLN A 422 -13.30 -0.63 18.94
CA GLN A 422 -13.21 0.74 19.45
C GLN A 422 -14.55 1.46 19.25
N PRO A 423 -15.03 2.24 20.21
CA PRO A 423 -16.19 3.10 19.97
C PRO A 423 -15.84 4.06 18.82
N ALA A 424 -16.69 4.12 17.81
CA ALA A 424 -16.58 5.14 16.78
C ALA A 424 -16.60 6.50 17.47
N THR A 425 -15.50 7.24 17.39
CA THR A 425 -15.49 8.65 17.78
C THR A 425 -16.38 9.37 16.78
N SER A 426 -17.60 9.71 17.22
CA SER A 426 -18.57 10.53 16.49
C SER A 426 -18.04 11.90 16.14
#